data_AF-X1BZR5-F1
#
_entry.id   AF-X1BZR5-F1
#
_cell.length_a   1.000
_cell.length_b   1.000
_cell.length_c   1.000
_cell.angle_alpha   90.00
_cell.angle_beta   90.00
_cell.angle_gamma   90.00
#
_symmetry.space_group_name_H-M   'P 1'
#
loop_
_entity.id
_entity.type
_entity.pdbx_description
1 polymer ?
#
loop_
_entity_poly.entity_id
_entity_poly.type
_entity_poly.pdbx_seq_one_letter_code
_entity_poly.pdbx_strand_id
1 'polypeptide(L)'
;MEGGITLANTDYSGLGVDYLGRASLEYFFPASVQSGFGLRLFGSAGFIKGDDSSLDPQKFRTNIGTFGGGVVFILSVDDKYFPYLFAGISNLSFDPKGEGGEPLPNNAAGKY
;
A
#
# COMPACT_ATOMS: atom_id res chain seq x y z
N MET A 1 -12.21 5.88 -4.81
CA MET A 1 -11.42 5.98 -3.57
C MET A 1 -11.87 4.84 -2.67
N GLU A 2 -10.93 4.06 -2.15
CA GLU A 2 -11.22 2.94 -1.24
C GLU A 2 -10.52 3.21 0.09
N GLY A 3 -11.23 3.03 1.20
CA GLY A 3 -10.66 3.07 2.55
C GLY A 3 -10.44 1.64 3.04
N GLY A 4 -9.26 1.37 3.58
CA GLY A 4 -8.91 0.04 4.11
C GLY A 4 -8.18 0.14 5.44
N ILE A 5 -8.32 -0.91 6.25
CA ILE A 5 -7.45 -1.12 7.42
C ILE A 5 -6.18 -1.81 6.94
N THR A 6 -5.01 -1.36 7.40
CA THR A 6 -3.74 -2.04 7.12
C THR A 6 -3.25 -2.71 8.38
N LEU A 7 -2.97 -4.01 8.28
CA LEU A 7 -2.32 -4.79 9.32
C LEU A 7 -0.85 -4.92 8.95
N ALA A 8 0.01 -4.26 9.71
CA ALA A 8 1.45 -4.43 9.59
C ALA A 8 1.91 -5.59 10.48
N ASN A 9 2.59 -6.58 9.88
CA ASN A 9 3.35 -7.59 10.61
C ASN A 9 4.83 -7.20 10.54
N THR A 10 5.36 -6.70 11.64
CA THR A 10 6.73 -6.18 11.76
C THR A 10 7.49 -6.98 12.83
N ASP A 11 8.82 -6.81 12.90
CA ASP A 11 9.66 -7.46 13.94
C ASP A 11 9.33 -7.01 15.38
N TYR A 12 8.42 -6.03 15.54
CA TYR A 12 7.84 -5.60 16.81
C TYR A 12 6.63 -6.47 17.15
N SER A 13 6.56 -6.97 18.39
CA SER A 13 5.49 -7.85 18.87
C SER A 13 4.08 -7.22 18.83
N GLY A 14 3.96 -5.90 18.81
CA GLY A 14 2.70 -5.17 18.69
C GLY A 14 2.15 -5.05 17.25
N LEU A 15 0.92 -5.52 17.03
CA LEU A 15 0.18 -5.29 15.77
C LEU A 15 -0.12 -3.81 15.57
N GLY A 16 0.56 -3.22 14.59
CA GLY A 16 0.38 -1.85 14.16
C GLY A 16 -0.88 -1.60 13.37
N VAL A 17 -2.03 -1.40 14.02
CA VAL A 17 -3.25 -0.96 13.33
C VAL A 17 -3.19 0.55 13.11
N ASP A 18 -3.09 1.00 11.86
CA ASP A 18 -3.20 2.40 11.47
C ASP A 18 -3.90 2.53 10.11
N TYR A 19 -4.19 3.75 9.68
CA TYR A 19 -5.00 4.03 8.51
C TYR A 19 -4.17 4.05 7.22
N LEU A 20 -4.72 3.47 6.16
CA LEU A 20 -4.16 3.51 4.82
C LEU A 20 -5.24 3.96 3.84
N GLY A 21 -5.01 5.12 3.22
CA GLY A 21 -5.81 5.58 2.10
C GLY A 21 -5.27 4.97 0.81
N ARG A 22 -6.16 4.44 -0.04
CA ARG A 22 -5.82 3.96 -1.37
C ARG A 22 -6.62 4.68 -2.45
N ALA A 23 -5.92 5.10 -3.49
CA ALA A 23 -6.51 5.63 -4.70
C ALA A 23 -5.99 4.87 -5.91
N SER A 24 -6.87 4.67 -6.90
CA SER A 24 -6.51 4.08 -8.18
C SER A 24 -7.20 4.81 -9.32
N LEU A 25 -6.52 4.86 -10.45
CA LEU A 25 -7.02 5.35 -11.72
C LEU A 25 -6.93 4.22 -12.73
N GLU A 26 -8.03 3.95 -13.43
CA GLU A 26 -8.13 2.85 -14.38
C GLU A 26 -8.54 3.37 -15.75
N TYR A 27 -7.87 2.85 -16.78
CA TYR A 27 -8.22 3.09 -18.17
C TYR A 27 -8.41 1.75 -18.88
N PHE A 28 -9.64 1.49 -19.32
CA PHE A 28 -9.99 0.27 -20.06
C PHE A 28 -9.94 0.53 -21.55
N PHE A 29 -9.27 -0.36 -22.29
CA PHE A 29 -9.26 -0.30 -23.74
C PHE A 29 -10.60 -0.81 -24.30
N PRO A 30 -11.08 -0.27 -25.43
CA PRO A 30 -12.27 -0.77 -26.09
C PRO A 30 -12.14 -2.26 -26.40
N ALA A 31 -13.07 -3.07 -25.90
CA ALA A 31 -13.11 -4.50 -26.12
C ALA A 31 -14.29 -4.85 -27.03
N SER A 32 -14.03 -5.62 -28.09
CA SER A 32 -15.08 -6.12 -29.00
C SER A 32 -15.57 -7.52 -28.65
N VAL A 33 -15.00 -8.14 -27.62
CA VAL A 33 -15.30 -9.49 -27.13
C VAL A 33 -15.69 -9.43 -25.65
N GLN A 34 -16.17 -10.54 -25.07
CA GLN A 34 -16.55 -10.66 -23.66
C GLN A 34 -15.38 -10.45 -22.65
N SER A 35 -14.20 -10.09 -23.12
CA SER A 35 -13.02 -9.83 -22.29
C SER A 35 -12.36 -8.51 -22.67
N GLY A 36 -11.96 -7.73 -21.68
CA GLY A 36 -11.22 -6.49 -21.87
C GLY A 36 -9.93 -6.46 -21.07
N PHE A 37 -9.01 -5.59 -21.46
CA PHE A 37 -7.84 -5.27 -20.65
C PHE A 37 -7.71 -3.75 -20.51
N GLY A 38 -6.95 -3.34 -19.51
CA GLY A 38 -6.76 -1.95 -19.16
C GLY A 38 -5.47 -1.73 -18.40
N LEU A 39 -5.16 -0.46 -18.16
CA LEU A 39 -4.08 -0.03 -17.30
C LEU A 39 -4.66 0.49 -15.99
N ARG A 40 -4.06 0.12 -14.88
CA ARG A 40 -4.40 0.62 -13.55
C ARG A 40 -3.16 1.25 -12.93
N LEU A 41 -3.24 2.54 -12.63
CA LEU A 41 -2.31 3.21 -11.72
C LEU A 41 -2.92 3.19 -10.32
N PHE A 42 -2.09 2.99 -9.31
CA PHE A 42 -2.53 2.99 -7.93
C PHE A 42 -1.49 3.60 -7.01
N GLY A 43 -1.97 4.22 -5.94
CA GLY A 43 -1.14 4.69 -4.86
C GLY A 43 -1.83 4.48 -3.53
N SER A 44 -1.03 4.25 -2.50
CA SER A 44 -1.50 4.28 -1.12
C SER A 44 -0.61 5.17 -0.27
N ALA A 45 -1.20 5.81 0.72
CA ALA A 45 -0.47 6.52 1.75
C ALA A 45 -1.10 6.23 3.10
N GLY A 46 -0.27 6.05 4.11
CA GLY A 46 -0.72 5.72 5.44
C GLY A 46 0.42 5.72 6.43
N PHE A 47 0.11 5.21 7.62
CA PHE A 47 1.08 5.07 8.68
C PHE A 47 1.19 3.60 9.06
N ILE A 48 2.34 3.21 9.57
CA ILE A 48 2.53 1.96 10.31
C ILE A 48 3.09 2.35 11.66
N LYS A 49 2.59 1.70 12.71
CA LYS A 49 3.11 1.86 14.07
C LYS A 49 3.50 0.50 14.62
N GLY A 50 4.43 0.46 15.56
CA GLY A 50 4.73 -0.75 16.32
C GLY A 50 5.06 -0.38 17.76
N ASP A 51 4.79 -1.31 18.66
CA ASP A 51 5.06 -1.18 20.09
C ASP A 51 5.70 -2.49 20.55
N ASP A 52 6.92 -2.40 21.08
CA ASP A 52 7.63 -3.51 21.67
C ASP A 52 8.52 -3.02 22.81
N SER A 53 8.18 -3.43 24.04
CA SER A 53 8.94 -3.07 25.23
C SER A 53 10.38 -3.61 25.28
N SER A 54 10.74 -4.55 24.41
CA SER A 54 12.07 -5.17 24.34
C SER A 54 13.01 -4.57 23.28
N LEU A 55 12.51 -3.67 22.43
CA LEU A 55 13.27 -3.02 21.37
C LEU A 55 13.52 -1.54 21.70
N ASP A 56 14.61 -0.99 21.15
CA ASP A 56 14.91 0.45 21.20
C ASP A 56 14.95 1.00 19.77
N PRO A 57 14.03 1.88 19.37
CA PRO A 57 12.99 2.53 20.17
C PRO A 57 11.84 1.59 20.55
N GLN A 58 11.25 1.76 21.74
CA GLN A 58 10.11 0.94 22.19
C GLN A 58 8.86 1.11 21.33
N LYS A 59 8.73 2.28 20.70
CA LYS A 59 7.62 2.66 19.83
C LYS A 59 8.17 3.32 18.58
N PHE A 60 7.58 3.00 17.44
CA PHE A 60 7.85 3.73 16.21
C PHE A 60 6.55 4.07 15.48
N ARG A 61 6.59 5.15 14.70
CA ARG A 61 5.53 5.49 13.77
C ARG A 61 6.14 5.97 12.46
N THR A 62 5.91 5.20 11.41
CA THR A 62 6.52 5.38 10.10
C THR A 62 5.46 5.71 9.07
N ASN A 63 5.76 6.68 8.21
CA ASN A 63 4.93 6.94 7.03
C ASN A 63 5.24 5.87 5.99
N ILE A 64 4.20 5.30 5.41
CA ILE A 64 4.33 4.44 4.24
C ILE A 64 3.58 5.02 3.06
N GLY A 65 4.21 4.94 1.89
CA GLY A 65 3.62 5.31 0.62
C GLY A 65 3.90 4.20 -0.38
N THR A 66 2.88 3.77 -1.12
CA THR A 66 3.11 2.95 -2.32
C THR A 66 2.67 3.72 -3.53
N PHE A 67 3.41 3.55 -4.62
CA PHE A 67 2.96 3.97 -5.94
C PHE A 67 3.31 2.89 -6.94
N GLY A 68 2.35 2.54 -7.77
CA GLY A 68 2.48 1.43 -8.68
C GLY A 68 1.54 1.51 -9.86
N GLY A 69 1.79 0.61 -10.80
CA GLY A 69 1.02 0.48 -12.01
C GLY A 69 0.97 -0.97 -12.45
N GLY A 70 -0.06 -1.31 -13.21
CA GLY A 70 -0.21 -2.64 -13.73
C GLY A 70 -1.27 -2.75 -14.79
N VAL A 71 -1.51 -3.98 -15.19
CA VAL A 71 -2.55 -4.36 -16.13
C VAL A 71 -3.73 -4.94 -15.36
N VAL A 72 -4.93 -4.54 -15.79
CA VAL A 72 -6.18 -5.14 -15.33
C VAL A 72 -6.82 -5.87 -16.50
N PHE A 73 -7.27 -7.09 -16.26
CA PHE A 73 -8.04 -7.88 -17.19
C PHE A 73 -9.43 -8.07 -16.61
N ILE A 74 -10.47 -7.91 -17.44
CA ILE A 74 -11.86 -7.99 -17.02
C ILE A 74 -12.62 -8.95 -17.94
N LEU A 75 -13.49 -9.77 -17.36
CA LEU A 75 -14.37 -10.67 -18.09
C LEU A 75 -15.81 -10.23 -17.89
N SER A 76 -16.62 -10.22 -18.94
CA SER A 76 -18.08 -10.08 -18.85
C SER A 76 -18.69 -11.47 -18.72
N VAL A 77 -19.39 -11.72 -17.63
CA VAL A 77 -20.17 -12.94 -17.40
C VAL A 77 -21.65 -12.56 -17.35
N ASP A 78 -22.40 -13.04 -18.34
CA ASP A 78 -23.84 -12.77 -18.54
C ASP A 78 -24.23 -11.29 -18.52
N ASP A 79 -23.31 -10.39 -18.90
CA ASP A 79 -23.44 -8.92 -18.90
C ASP A 79 -23.88 -8.31 -17.55
N LYS A 80 -23.81 -9.10 -16.47
CA LYS A 80 -24.22 -8.73 -15.11
C LYS A 80 -23.06 -8.75 -14.13
N TYR A 81 -22.08 -9.62 -14.34
CA TYR A 81 -20.93 -9.79 -13.47
C TYR A 81 -19.64 -9.53 -14.23
N PHE A 82 -18.77 -8.73 -13.62
CA PHE A 82 -17.50 -8.35 -14.24
C PHE A 82 -16.31 -8.69 -13.36
N PRO A 83 -15.98 -9.99 -13.19
CA PRO A 83 -14.77 -10.37 -12.46
C PRO A 83 -13.54 -9.78 -13.16
N TYR A 84 -12.58 -9.33 -12.35
CA TYR A 84 -11.33 -8.77 -12.84
C TYR A 84 -10.12 -9.45 -12.19
N LEU A 85 -9.04 -9.50 -12.95
CA LEU A 85 -7.71 -9.92 -12.49
C LEU A 85 -6.77 -8.73 -12.67
N PHE A 86 -6.02 -8.39 -11.63
CA PHE A 86 -5.05 -7.31 -11.67
C PHE A 86 -3.64 -7.85 -11.36
N ALA A 87 -2.67 -7.49 -12.18
CA ALA A 87 -1.26 -7.77 -11.96
C ALA A 87 -0.45 -6.48 -12.19
N GLY A 88 0.44 -6.15 -11.27
CA GLY A 88 1.20 -4.90 -11.35
C GLY A 88 2.47 -4.93 -10.52
N ILE A 89 3.25 -3.88 -10.69
CA ILE A 89 4.45 -3.59 -9.93
C ILE A 89 4.25 -2.31 -9.14
N SER A 90 4.85 -2.22 -7.97
CA SER A 90 4.83 -1.02 -7.13
C SER A 90 6.16 -0.79 -6.47
N ASN A 91 6.45 0.48 -6.24
CA ASN A 91 7.51 0.89 -5.34
C ASN A 91 6.88 1.24 -3.98
N LEU A 92 7.50 0.75 -2.90
CA LEU A 92 7.17 1.10 -1.54
C LEU A 92 8.22 2.10 -1.05
N SER A 93 7.77 3.29 -0.67
CA SER A 93 8.57 4.31 0.00
C SER A 93 8.15 4.37 1.46
N PHE A 94 9.11 4.39 2.36
CA PHE A 94 8.87 4.54 3.79
C PHE A 94 9.88 5.52 4.37
N ASP A 95 9.42 6.37 5.30
CA ASP A 95 10.27 7.31 6.01
C ASP A 95 10.09 7.08 7.52
N PRO A 96 10.99 6.27 8.14
CA PRO A 96 10.83 5.85 9.51
C PRO A 96 11.16 6.98 10.49
N LYS A 97 10.17 7.33 11.31
CA LYS A 97 10.31 8.32 12.39
C LYS A 97 10.24 7.63 13.75
N GLY A 98 11.11 8.06 14.65
CA GLY A 98 11.19 7.57 16.03
C GLY A 98 10.15 8.24 16.93
N GLU A 99 10.30 7.99 18.24
CA GLU A 99 9.39 8.51 19.26
C GLU A 99 9.36 10.06 19.24
N GLY A 100 8.16 10.66 19.24
CA GLY A 100 7.99 12.13 19.16
C GLY A 100 8.01 12.73 17.75
N GLY A 101 8.22 11.93 16.70
CA GLY A 101 8.28 12.43 15.31
C GLY A 101 9.68 12.83 14.84
N GLU A 102 10.69 12.63 15.69
CA GLU A 102 12.09 12.86 15.36
C GLU A 102 12.63 11.74 14.45
N PRO A 103 13.39 12.07 13.39
CA PRO A 103 14.02 11.07 12.54
C PRO A 103 15.05 10.27 13.35
N LEU A 104 15.03 8.94 13.23
CA LEU A 104 16.02 8.10 13.91
C LEU A 104 17.45 8.48 13.45
N PRO A 105 18.46 8.46 14.34
CA PRO A 105 19.82 8.85 14.00
C PRO A 105 20.40 8.11 12.78
N ASN A 106 20.02 6.84 12.60
CA ASN A 106 20.42 6.03 11.44
C ASN A 106 19.68 6.40 10.16
N ASN A 107 18.41 6.84 10.25
CA ASN A 107 17.64 7.34 9.10
C ASN A 107 18.17 8.71 8.62
N ALA A 108 18.52 9.60 9.56
CA ALA A 108 19.19 10.87 9.24
C ALA A 108 20.58 10.68 8.60
N ALA A 109 21.22 9.54 8.85
CA ALA A 109 22.52 9.16 8.28
C ALA A 109 22.41 8.31 6.99
N GLY A 110 21.20 8.03 6.48
CA GLY A 110 20.99 7.21 5.28
C GLY A 110 21.44 5.76 5.41
N LYS A 111 21.55 5.25 6.65
CA LYS A 111 21.85 3.85 6.94
C LYS A 111 20.52 3.13 7.18
N TYR A 112 20.00 2.56 6.10
CA TYR A 112 18.82 1.68 6.09
C TYR A 112 19.21 0.26 6.51
#